data_AF-A0A939A579-F1
#
_entry.id   AF-A0A939A579-F1
#
_cell.length_a   1.000
_cell.length_b   1.000
_cell.length_c   1.000
_cell.angle_alpha   90.00
_cell.angle_beta   90.00
_cell.angle_gamma   90.00
#
_symmetry.space_group_name_H-M   'P 1'
#
loop_
_entity.id
_entity.type
_entity.pdbx_description
1 polymer ?
#
loop_
_entity_poly.entity_id
_entity_poly.type
_entity_poly.pdbx_seq_one_letter_code
_entity_poly.pdbx_strand_id
1 'polypeptide(L)'
;MDHYNQVDKNKFLYHRHRYLGELTPQNLVFNANLQEFSQSVCYIFNLHSAEELSSQECYEEIELLWQQLAQSYKALGIEKNATS
;
A
#
# COMPACT_ATOMS: atom_id res chain seq x y z
N MET A 1 0.20 2.49 -36.26
CA MET A 1 -0.64 2.91 -35.13
C MET A 1 0.06 2.44 -33.89
N ASP A 2 0.89 3.31 -33.34
CA ASP A 2 1.78 3.02 -32.22
C ASP A 2 0.95 2.83 -30.96
N HIS A 3 0.98 1.63 -30.39
CA HIS A 3 0.47 1.40 -29.04
C HIS A 3 1.40 2.15 -28.07
N TYR A 4 1.06 3.41 -27.82
CA TYR A 4 1.71 4.22 -26.80
C TYR A 4 1.75 3.43 -25.50
N ASN A 5 2.97 3.24 -24.99
CA ASN A 5 3.27 2.79 -23.64
C ASN A 5 2.27 3.47 -22.69
N GLN A 6 1.29 2.70 -22.19
CA GLN A 6 0.58 3.10 -20.99
C GLN A 6 1.62 3.03 -19.88
N VAL A 7 2.31 4.16 -19.66
CA VAL A 7 3.10 4.36 -18.46
C VAL A 7 2.12 4.12 -17.34
N ASP A 8 2.34 3.02 -16.63
CA ASP A 8 1.64 2.71 -15.40
C ASP A 8 1.94 3.87 -14.45
N LYS A 9 1.02 4.83 -14.39
CA LYS A 9 1.16 6.07 -13.61
C LYS A 9 1.44 5.74 -12.15
N ASN A 10 0.93 4.61 -11.66
CA ASN A 10 1.18 4.15 -10.31
C ASN A 10 2.64 3.71 -10.14
N LYS A 11 3.26 3.05 -11.14
CA LYS A 11 4.71 2.76 -11.12
C LYS A 11 5.60 3.99 -11.25
N PHE A 12 5.12 5.04 -11.93
CA PHE A 12 5.88 6.28 -12.08
C PHE A 12 5.82 7.15 -10.82
N LEU A 13 4.62 7.34 -10.27
CA LEU A 13 4.38 8.19 -9.11
C LEU A 13 4.87 7.54 -7.82
N TYR A 14 4.93 6.21 -7.78
CA TYR A 14 5.28 5.49 -6.57
C TYR A 14 6.43 4.52 -6.76
N HIS A 15 7.56 4.85 -6.14
CA HIS A 15 8.71 3.97 -6.12
C HIS A 15 8.41 2.73 -5.27
N ARG A 16 8.61 1.54 -5.84
CA ARG A 16 8.55 0.29 -5.09
C ARG A 16 9.93 -0.03 -4.53
N HIS A 17 10.00 -0.17 -3.22
CA HIS A 17 11.23 -0.56 -2.56
C HIS A 17 11.45 -2.07 -2.70
N ARG A 18 12.71 -2.49 -2.85
CA ARG A 18 13.04 -3.91 -2.80
C ARG A 18 12.77 -4.45 -1.40
N TYR A 19 12.17 -5.63 -1.34
CA TYR A 19 12.00 -6.34 -0.07
C TYR A 19 13.35 -6.90 0.37
N LEU A 20 13.73 -6.63 1.62
CA LEU A 20 15.02 -7.06 2.22
C LEU A 20 14.84 -8.08 3.35
N GLY A 21 13.62 -8.56 3.59
CA GLY A 21 13.33 -9.57 4.60
C GLY A 21 13.41 -11.00 4.07
N GLU A 22 12.92 -11.95 4.87
CA GLU A 22 12.91 -13.37 4.54
C GLU A 22 12.05 -13.65 3.30
N LEU A 23 12.64 -14.27 2.27
CA LEU A 23 12.03 -14.50 0.96
C LEU A 23 11.01 -15.65 0.97
N THR A 24 9.89 -15.45 1.67
CA THR A 24 8.70 -16.31 1.58
C THR A 24 7.65 -15.67 0.67
N PRO A 25 6.80 -16.47 -0.02
CA PRO A 25 5.69 -15.93 -0.81
C PRO A 25 4.78 -14.99 0.00
N GLN A 26 4.49 -15.34 1.26
CA GLN A 26 3.66 -14.56 2.16
C GLN A 26 4.28 -13.19 2.45
N ASN A 27 5.58 -13.17 2.77
CA ASN A 27 6.30 -11.93 3.05
C ASN A 27 6.41 -11.03 1.82
N LEU A 28 6.62 -11.61 0.64
CA LEU A 28 6.66 -10.84 -0.61
C LEU A 28 5.31 -10.21 -0.95
N VAL A 29 4.22 -10.97 -0.82
CA VAL A 29 2.86 -10.46 -1.03
C VAL A 29 2.51 -9.40 0.01
N PHE A 30 2.79 -9.65 1.29
CA PHE A 30 2.51 -8.66 2.34
C PHE A 30 3.32 -7.38 2.15
N ASN A 31 4.60 -7.49 1.77
CA ASN A 31 5.42 -6.32 1.46
C ASN A 31 4.84 -5.51 0.28
N ALA A 32 4.30 -6.17 -0.75
CA ALA A 32 3.62 -5.47 -1.85
C ALA A 32 2.41 -4.69 -1.34
N ASN A 33 1.58 -5.31 -0.49
CA ASN A 33 0.39 -4.67 0.10
C ASN A 33 0.76 -3.53 1.06
N LEU A 34 1.86 -3.67 1.82
CA LEU A 34 2.36 -2.62 2.70
C LEU A 34 2.89 -1.41 1.90
N GLN A 35 3.54 -1.66 0.77
CA GLN A 35 3.97 -0.59 -0.13
C GLN A 35 2.78 0.14 -0.74
N GLU A 36 1.75 -0.59 -1.18
CA GLU A 36 0.51 0.02 -1.68
C GLU A 36 -0.18 0.87 -0.60
N PHE A 37 -0.30 0.35 0.63
CA PHE A 37 -0.81 1.10 1.77
C PHE A 37 -0.05 2.42 1.98
N SER A 38 1.29 2.37 2.04
CA SER A 38 2.12 3.56 2.23
C SER A 38 1.90 4.59 1.12
N GLN A 39 1.75 4.15 -0.12
CA GLN A 39 1.56 5.01 -1.28
C GLN A 39 0.19 5.70 -1.23
N SER A 40 -0.86 4.94 -0.92
CA SER A 40 -2.23 5.46 -0.78
C SER A 40 -2.36 6.45 0.37
N VAL A 41 -1.73 6.19 1.52
CA VAL A 41 -1.71 7.14 2.65
C VAL A 41 -1.03 8.46 2.24
N CYS A 42 0.12 8.40 1.57
CA CYS A 42 0.79 9.61 1.07
C CYS A 42 -0.08 10.38 0.07
N TYR A 43 -0.82 9.67 -0.80
CA TYR A 43 -1.74 10.30 -1.75
C TYR A 43 -2.88 11.03 -1.04
N ILE A 44 -3.56 10.38 -0.10
CA ILE A 44 -4.66 10.98 0.69
C ILE A 44 -4.16 12.21 1.45
N PHE A 45 -2.98 12.12 2.07
CA PHE A 45 -2.38 13.26 2.78
C PHE A 45 -2.10 14.45 1.84
N ASN A 46 -1.61 14.19 0.63
CA ASN A 46 -1.36 15.25 -0.35
C ASN A 46 -2.67 15.94 -0.80
N LEU A 47 -3.77 15.19 -0.94
CA LEU A 47 -5.10 15.76 -1.24
C LEU A 47 -5.63 16.62 -0.08
N HIS A 48 -5.49 16.14 1.17
CA HIS A 48 -5.84 16.94 2.34
C HIS A 48 -5.03 18.25 2.40
N SER A 49 -3.73 18.19 2.10
CA SER A 49 -2.84 19.35 2.09
C SER A 49 -3.17 20.37 1.00
N ALA A 50 -3.89 19.96 -0.05
CA ALA A 50 -4.38 20.83 -1.11
C ALA A 50 -5.77 21.44 -0.78
N GLU A 51 -6.29 21.22 0.43
CA GLU A 51 -7.65 21.59 0.88
C GLU A 51 -8.77 20.86 0.10
N GLU A 52 -8.44 19.79 -0.63
CA GLU A 52 -9.40 19.00 -1.43
C GLU A 52 -10.11 17.91 -0.60
N LEU A 53 -9.62 17.61 0.60
CA LEU A 53 -10.22 16.68 1.57
C LEU A 53 -10.22 17.30 2.97
N SER A 54 -11.30 17.12 3.74
CA SER A 54 -11.31 17.50 5.16
C SER A 54 -10.43 16.57 5.99
N SER A 55 -10.04 17.03 7.19
CA SER A 55 -9.27 16.18 8.12
C SER A 55 -10.04 14.93 8.56
N GLN A 56 -11.37 15.01 8.64
CA GLN A 56 -12.21 13.86 8.99
C GLN A 56 -12.23 12.82 7.86
N GLU A 57 -12.47 13.24 6.62
CA GLU A 57 -12.45 12.34 5.46
C GLU A 57 -11.06 11.71 5.28
N CYS A 58 -9.99 12.50 5.44
CA CYS A 58 -8.61 11.99 5.41
C CYS A 58 -8.39 10.88 6.46
N TYR A 59 -8.88 11.09 7.69
CA TYR A 59 -8.79 10.09 8.76
C TYR A 59 -9.57 8.81 8.44
N GLU A 60 -10.83 8.94 7.99
CA GLU A 60 -11.71 7.80 7.69
C GLU A 60 -11.15 6.95 6.54
N GLU A 61 -10.59 7.57 5.50
CA GLU A 61 -9.96 6.87 4.38
C GLU A 61 -8.68 6.12 4.81
N ILE A 62 -7.83 6.74 5.65
CA ILE A 62 -6.64 6.09 6.20
C ILE A 62 -7.02 4.90 7.10
N GLU A 63 -8.09 5.04 7.90
CA GLU A 63 -8.60 3.96 8.75
C GLU A 63 -9.04 2.75 7.90
N LEU A 64 -9.76 3.00 6.81
CA LEU A 64 -10.19 1.95 5.88
C LEU A 64 -8.99 1.22 5.26
N LEU A 65 -7.97 1.96 4.81
CA LEU A 65 -6.73 1.37 4.28
C LEU A 65 -6.00 0.51 5.32
N TRP A 66 -5.96 0.96 6.57
CA TRP A 66 -5.37 0.20 7.67
C TRP A 66 -6.12 -1.12 7.91
N GLN A 67 -7.45 -1.09 7.93
CA GLN A 67 -8.27 -2.30 8.08
C GLN A 67 -7.99 -3.33 6.97
N GLN A 68 -7.85 -2.87 5.72
CA GLN A 68 -7.51 -3.74 4.58
C GLN A 68 -6.11 -4.36 4.74
N LEU A 69 -5.10 -3.57 5.12
CA LEU A 69 -3.74 -4.05 5.36
C LEU A 69 -3.73 -5.09 6.50
N ALA A 70 -4.43 -4.81 7.60
CA ALA A 70 -4.54 -5.72 8.74
C ALA A 70 -5.21 -7.05 8.36
N GLN A 71 -6.27 -7.00 7.54
CA GLN A 71 -6.92 -8.20 7.02
C GLN A 71 -5.97 -9.00 6.13
N SER A 72 -5.21 -8.35 5.25
CA SER A 72 -4.21 -9.01 4.42
C SER A 72 -3.14 -9.71 5.26
N TYR A 73 -2.64 -9.08 6.32
CA TYR A 73 -1.62 -9.67 7.19
C TYR A 73 -2.11 -11.00 7.81
N LYS A 74 -3.35 -10.98 8.33
CA LYS A 74 -4.01 -12.17 8.91
C LYS A 74 -4.25 -13.25 7.86
N ALA A 75 -4.76 -12.88 6.69
CA ALA A 75 -5.06 -13.81 5.60
C ALA A 75 -3.81 -14.55 5.09
N LEU A 76 -2.64 -13.92 5.15
CA LEU A 76 -1.37 -14.51 4.75
C LEU A 76 -0.77 -15.43 5.84
N GLY A 77 -1.35 -15.47 7.04
CA GLY A 77 -0.92 -16.36 8.13
C GLY A 77 0.47 -16.06 8.69
N ILE A 78 0.99 -14.85 8.47
CA ILE A 78 2.36 -14.46 8.86
C ILE A 78 2.55 -14.52 10.38
N GLU A 79 1.50 -14.21 11.15
CA GLU A 79 1.51 -14.29 12.61
C GLU A 79 1.85 -15.68 13.15
N LYS A 80 1.52 -16.76 12.43
CA LYS A 80 1.74 -18.15 12.87
C LYS A 80 3.18 -18.61 12.65
N ASN A 81 3.88 -18.00 11.70
CA ASN A 81 5.26 -18.33 11.35
C ASN A 81 6.29 -17.62 12.23
N ALA A 82 5.91 -16.52 12.91
CA ALA A 82 6.80 -15.76 13.78
C ALA A 82 7.05 -16.40 15.17
N THR A 83 6.29 -17.44 15.52
CA THR A 83 6.32 -18.10 16.84
C THR A 83 6.72 -19.58 16.80
N SER A 84 7.32 -20.05 15.71
CA SER A 84 7.86 -21.43 15.58
C SER A 84 9.38 -21.45 15.60
#